data_AF-A0A813GJX7-F1
#
_entry.id   AF-A0A813GJX7-F1
#
_cell.length_a   1.000
_cell.length_b   1.000
_cell.length_c   1.000
_cell.angle_alpha   90.00
_cell.angle_beta   90.00
_cell.angle_gamma   90.00
#
_symmetry.space_group_name_H-M   'P 1'
#
loop_
_entity.id
_entity.type
_entity.pdbx_description
1 polymer ?
#
loop_
_entity_poly.entity_id
_entity_poly.type
_entity_poly.pdbx_seq_one_letter_code
_entity_poly.pdbx_strand_id
1 'polypeptide(L)'
;MAARQAATNKDLESSSEDEISCADEWTFKAAAKGVPYRLQQVLISWVFIVASVALLLDFLSLQALVREGDNPDFFAELCNWFGVLSCISWFLGFALLIHWLRSVGATSMGVLGASCKLVAAILFNLQPMTGTMNDPLLGGGAGLWWSNTAGITFFHVGNIISCLDFYLHTAPGADTRKGWLYHGNLPITGMWVYQLATWFLVASNYMACGWGGDVQKALMPTAAAPVFICQVLGASLLLLGSVVYAVWCDGLNLQH
;
A
#
# COMPACT_ATOMS: atom_id res chain seq x y z
N MET A 1 -74.55 -21.09 -33.99
CA MET A 1 -74.20 -22.24 -33.13
C MET A 1 -72.81 -21.95 -32.56
N ALA A 2 -72.65 -21.10 -31.54
CA ALA A 2 -73.13 -21.24 -30.17
C ALA A 2 -72.59 -22.50 -29.46
N ALA A 3 -71.71 -22.25 -28.48
CA ALA A 3 -71.40 -23.03 -27.28
C ALA A 3 -70.61 -24.34 -27.40
N ARG A 4 -69.36 -24.29 -26.88
CA ARG A 4 -68.51 -25.31 -26.23
C ARG A 4 -67.04 -25.07 -26.65
N GLN A 5 -66.05 -24.82 -25.80
CA GLN A 5 -65.87 -24.96 -24.36
C GLN A 5 -64.91 -23.88 -23.88
N ALA A 6 -65.40 -23.02 -22.99
CA ALA A 6 -64.59 -22.24 -22.08
C ALA A 6 -64.32 -23.12 -20.85
N ALA A 7 -63.19 -23.83 -20.82
CA ALA A 7 -62.74 -24.58 -19.64
C ALA A 7 -61.29 -25.08 -19.79
N THR A 8 -60.35 -24.23 -20.22
CA THR A 8 -58.91 -24.58 -20.18
C THR A 8 -58.03 -23.34 -20.17
N ASN A 9 -58.39 -22.35 -19.35
CA ASN A 9 -57.59 -21.12 -19.20
C ASN A 9 -57.59 -20.64 -17.75
N LYS A 10 -57.48 -21.57 -16.79
CA LYS A 10 -57.35 -21.27 -15.36
C LYS A 10 -56.11 -21.87 -14.68
N ASP A 11 -55.31 -22.63 -15.42
CA ASP A 11 -54.12 -23.30 -14.89
C ASP A 11 -52.80 -22.75 -15.48
N LEU A 12 -52.84 -21.58 -16.12
CA LEU A 12 -51.65 -20.93 -16.74
C LEU A 12 -51.27 -19.58 -16.09
N GLU A 13 -51.90 -19.20 -14.98
CA GLU A 13 -51.62 -17.93 -14.27
C GLU A 13 -51.21 -18.12 -12.80
N SER A 14 -50.53 -19.23 -12.43
CA SER A 14 -50.05 -19.39 -11.05
C SER A 14 -48.66 -20.00 -10.87
N SER A 15 -47.79 -19.96 -11.89
CA SER A 15 -46.42 -20.47 -11.76
C SER A 15 -45.33 -19.55 -12.34
N SER A 16 -45.53 -18.23 -12.29
CA SER A 16 -44.53 -17.25 -12.73
C SER A 16 -44.03 -16.31 -11.64
N GLU A 17 -44.25 -16.61 -10.36
CA GLU A 17 -43.82 -15.74 -9.25
C GLU A 17 -42.76 -16.37 -8.30
N ASP A 18 -42.26 -17.58 -8.58
CA ASP A 18 -41.38 -18.31 -7.64
C ASP A 18 -39.92 -18.55 -8.10
N GLU A 19 -39.41 -17.82 -9.09
CA GLU A 19 -37.96 -17.82 -9.41
C GLU A 19 -37.39 -16.42 -9.63
N ILE A 20 -37.68 -15.48 -8.73
CA ILE A 20 -36.67 -14.49 -8.33
C ILE A 20 -35.97 -15.09 -7.11
N SER A 21 -35.27 -16.19 -7.37
CA SER A 21 -34.31 -16.79 -6.43
C SER A 21 -33.38 -15.68 -5.98
N CYS A 22 -33.44 -15.38 -4.67
CA CYS A 22 -32.50 -14.60 -3.87
C CYS A 22 -31.34 -14.05 -4.70
N ALA A 23 -31.34 -12.74 -4.94
CA ALA A 23 -30.12 -12.04 -5.29
C ALA A 23 -29.04 -12.49 -4.30
N ASP A 24 -28.13 -13.36 -4.74
CA ASP A 24 -26.96 -13.78 -3.99
C ASP A 24 -26.34 -12.49 -3.47
N GLU A 25 -26.45 -12.28 -2.16
CA GLU A 25 -26.07 -11.03 -1.53
C GLU A 25 -24.57 -10.86 -1.76
N TRP A 26 -24.21 -10.04 -2.75
CA TRP A 26 -22.85 -9.88 -3.17
C TRP A 26 -22.09 -9.23 -2.00
N THR A 27 -21.23 -10.01 -1.36
CA THR A 27 -20.38 -9.55 -0.27
C THR A 27 -18.92 -9.60 -0.69
N PHE A 28 -18.11 -8.67 -0.18
CA PHE A 28 -16.65 -8.73 -0.38
C PHE A 28 -16.05 -10.04 0.13
N LYS A 29 -16.62 -10.61 1.20
CA LYS A 29 -16.22 -11.91 1.73
C LYS A 29 -16.43 -13.04 0.73
N ALA A 30 -17.55 -13.06 0.01
CA ALA A 30 -17.78 -14.05 -1.05
C ALA A 30 -16.82 -13.85 -2.22
N ALA A 31 -16.60 -12.60 -2.65
CA ALA A 31 -15.72 -12.27 -3.77
C ALA A 31 -14.23 -12.58 -3.46
N ALA A 32 -13.79 -12.38 -2.22
CA ALA A 32 -12.41 -12.67 -1.80
C ALA A 32 -12.02 -14.16 -1.92
N LYS A 33 -12.99 -15.09 -1.95
CA LYS A 33 -12.71 -16.52 -2.19
C LYS A 33 -12.08 -16.77 -3.56
N GLY A 34 -12.29 -15.88 -4.53
CA GLY A 34 -11.68 -15.95 -5.85
C GLY A 34 -10.21 -15.48 -5.91
N VAL A 35 -9.65 -14.95 -4.82
CA VAL A 35 -8.27 -14.46 -4.78
C VAL A 35 -7.29 -15.65 -4.71
N PRO A 36 -6.36 -15.80 -5.66
CA PRO A 36 -5.42 -16.92 -5.67
C PRO A 36 -4.41 -16.81 -4.52
N TYR A 37 -4.13 -17.93 -3.86
CA TYR A 37 -3.30 -18.00 -2.66
C TYR A 37 -3.66 -16.93 -1.61
N ARG A 38 -4.97 -16.73 -1.39
CA ARG A 38 -5.54 -15.66 -0.52
C ARG A 38 -4.80 -15.47 0.80
N LEU A 39 -4.49 -16.56 1.52
CA LEU A 39 -3.83 -16.45 2.83
C LEU A 39 -2.45 -15.78 2.74
N GLN A 40 -1.70 -16.02 1.67
CA GLN A 40 -0.43 -15.33 1.42
C GLN A 40 -0.66 -13.83 1.17
N GLN A 41 -1.72 -13.45 0.46
CA GLN A 41 -2.09 -12.04 0.28
C GLN A 41 -2.53 -11.36 1.57
N VAL A 42 -3.26 -12.08 2.44
CA VAL A 42 -3.60 -11.60 3.78
C VAL A 42 -2.32 -11.31 4.57
N LEU A 43 -1.37 -12.25 4.59
CA LEU A 43 -0.07 -12.07 5.25
C LEU A 43 0.69 -10.86 4.69
N ILE A 44 0.81 -10.74 3.36
CA ILE A 44 1.48 -9.61 2.69
C ILE A 44 0.83 -8.28 3.10
N SER A 45 -0.51 -8.22 3.09
CA SER A 45 -1.25 -7.01 3.44
C SER A 45 -1.00 -6.60 4.90
N TRP A 46 -0.99 -7.55 5.83
CA TRP A 46 -0.67 -7.28 7.24
C TRP A 46 0.76 -6.80 7.45
N VAL A 47 1.73 -7.40 6.74
CA VAL A 47 3.13 -6.95 6.77
C VAL A 47 3.24 -5.50 6.29
N PHE A 48 2.55 -5.11 5.22
CA PHE A 48 2.55 -3.72 4.74
C PHE A 48 1.78 -2.76 5.65
N ILE A 49 0.73 -3.20 6.34
CA ILE A 49 0.06 -2.41 7.39
C ILE A 49 1.06 -2.10 8.51
N VAL A 50 1.76 -3.11 9.03
CA VAL A 50 2.78 -2.92 10.09
C VAL A 50 3.89 -1.99 9.59
N ALA A 51 4.38 -2.18 8.37
CA ALA A 51 5.39 -1.31 7.77
C ALA A 51 4.92 0.15 7.69
N SER A 52 3.67 0.38 7.30
CA SER A 52 3.10 1.72 7.16
C SER A 52 2.84 2.40 8.50
N VAL A 53 2.36 1.66 9.50
CA VAL A 53 2.20 2.17 10.87
C VAL A 53 3.55 2.56 11.46
N ALA A 54 4.56 1.70 11.32
CA ALA A 54 5.91 2.00 11.78
C ALA A 54 6.48 3.24 11.08
N LEU A 55 6.29 3.39 9.76
CA LEU A 55 6.72 4.60 9.04
C LEU A 55 6.00 5.88 9.50
N LEU A 56 4.71 5.79 9.81
CA LEU A 56 3.98 6.93 10.34
C LEU A 56 4.51 7.34 11.72
N LEU A 57 4.79 6.36 12.59
CA LEU A 57 5.41 6.61 13.90
C LEU A 57 6.83 7.17 13.77
N ASP A 58 7.61 6.69 12.80
CA ASP A 58 8.93 7.24 12.47
C ASP A 58 8.83 8.74 12.12
N PHE A 59 7.96 9.13 11.19
CA PHE A 59 7.81 10.56 10.87
C PHE A 59 7.27 11.39 12.04
N LEU A 60 6.33 10.86 12.83
CA LEU A 60 5.83 11.60 14.00
C LEU A 60 6.91 11.79 15.07
N SER A 61 7.70 10.76 15.36
CA SER A 61 8.82 10.83 16.32
C SER A 61 9.98 11.67 15.80
N LEU A 62 10.30 11.60 14.51
CA LEU A 62 11.28 12.50 13.87
C LEU A 62 10.87 13.96 14.03
N GLN A 63 9.58 14.26 13.89
CA GLN A 63 9.07 15.62 14.02
C GLN A 63 9.06 16.11 15.48
N ALA A 64 8.85 15.20 16.44
CA ALA A 64 9.07 15.50 17.86
C ALA A 64 10.56 15.81 18.12
N LEU A 65 11.46 14.91 17.67
CA LEU A 65 12.91 15.05 17.82
C LEU A 65 13.45 16.38 17.28
N VAL A 66 13.08 16.76 16.05
CA VAL A 66 13.56 17.99 15.43
C VAL A 66 13.00 19.25 16.11
N ARG A 67 11.86 19.17 16.81
CA ARG A 67 11.25 20.30 17.51
C ARG A 67 11.74 20.46 18.95
N GLU A 68 12.06 19.36 19.63
CA GLU A 68 12.50 19.34 21.02
C GLU A 68 13.98 19.70 21.18
N GLY A 69 14.79 19.50 20.14
CA GLY A 69 16.20 19.90 20.13
C GLY A 69 17.05 19.07 21.10
N ASP A 70 17.67 19.73 22.09
CA ASP A 70 18.71 19.13 22.94
C ASP A 70 18.18 18.20 24.05
N ASN A 71 16.87 18.18 24.32
CA ASN A 71 16.25 17.33 25.36
C ASN A 71 15.05 16.56 24.79
N PRO A 72 15.28 15.60 23.87
CA PRO A 72 14.21 14.82 23.29
C PRO A 72 13.54 13.92 24.33
N ASP A 73 12.23 13.75 24.22
CA ASP A 73 11.49 12.78 24.99
C ASP A 73 11.75 11.34 24.50
N PHE A 74 11.26 10.36 25.26
CA PHE A 74 11.43 8.95 24.91
C PHE A 74 10.83 8.60 23.54
N PHE A 75 9.75 9.27 23.11
CA PHE A 75 9.12 8.99 21.83
C PHE A 75 9.97 9.48 20.66
N ALA A 76 10.57 10.67 20.78
CA ALA A 76 11.50 11.25 19.83
C ALA A 76 12.74 10.36 19.58
N GLU A 77 13.27 9.71 20.61
CA GLU A 77 14.42 8.80 20.51
C GLU A 77 14.12 7.51 19.73
N LEU A 78 12.84 7.15 19.55
CA LEU A 78 12.44 5.92 18.86
C LEU A 78 12.40 6.06 17.33
N CYS A 79 12.64 7.23 16.75
CA CYS A 79 12.48 7.47 15.30
C CYS A 79 13.23 6.45 14.44
N ASN A 80 14.54 6.29 14.67
CA ASN A 80 15.36 5.35 13.93
C ASN A 80 14.89 3.89 14.12
N TRP A 81 14.34 3.52 15.28
CA TRP A 81 13.80 2.17 15.51
C TRP A 81 12.50 1.92 14.76
N PHE A 82 11.61 2.91 14.73
CA PHE A 82 10.41 2.86 13.88
C PHE A 82 10.79 2.76 12.39
N GLY A 83 11.80 3.53 11.96
CA GLY A 83 12.38 3.45 10.62
C GLY A 83 12.91 2.06 10.30
N VAL A 84 13.70 1.44 11.20
CA VAL A 84 14.21 0.07 11.04
C VAL A 84 13.06 -0.94 10.90
N LEU A 85 12.07 -0.90 11.80
CA LEU A 85 10.93 -1.82 11.78
C LEU A 85 10.12 -1.70 10.48
N SER A 86 9.89 -0.46 10.03
CA SER A 86 9.24 -0.14 8.76
C SER A 86 10.01 -0.75 7.59
N CYS A 87 11.32 -0.51 7.50
CA CYS A 87 12.13 -0.94 6.37
C CYS A 87 12.29 -2.47 6.27
N ILE A 88 12.42 -3.17 7.40
CA ILE A 88 12.45 -4.63 7.44
C ILE A 88 11.11 -5.22 6.98
N SER A 89 10.01 -4.61 7.42
CA SER A 89 8.66 -5.06 7.07
C SER A 89 8.35 -4.81 5.59
N TRP A 90 8.73 -3.66 5.03
CA TRP A 90 8.65 -3.40 3.58
C TRP A 90 9.48 -4.42 2.78
N PHE A 91 10.71 -4.70 3.21
CA PHE A 91 11.57 -5.70 2.56
C PHE A 91 10.91 -7.08 2.54
N LEU A 92 10.45 -7.57 3.69
CA LEU A 92 9.78 -8.86 3.82
C LEU A 92 8.50 -8.89 2.95
N GLY A 93 7.69 -7.84 3.03
CA GLY A 93 6.46 -7.73 2.26
C GLY A 93 6.70 -7.78 0.75
N PHE A 94 7.72 -7.07 0.23
CA PHE A 94 8.05 -7.13 -1.20
C PHE A 94 8.66 -8.47 -1.63
N ALA A 95 9.46 -9.11 -0.79
CA ALA A 95 9.97 -10.45 -1.07
C ALA A 95 8.82 -11.47 -1.19
N LEU A 96 7.88 -11.44 -0.24
CA LEU A 96 6.67 -12.26 -0.26
C LEU A 96 5.77 -11.93 -1.46
N LEU A 97 5.64 -10.65 -1.81
CA LEU A 97 4.87 -10.20 -2.97
C LEU A 97 5.46 -10.72 -4.29
N ILE A 98 6.79 -10.66 -4.48
CA ILE A 98 7.45 -11.18 -5.67
C ILE A 98 7.21 -12.69 -5.79
N HIS A 99 7.34 -13.43 -4.69
CA HIS A 99 7.02 -14.85 -4.67
C HIS A 99 5.57 -15.08 -5.12
N TRP A 100 4.61 -14.41 -4.48
CA TRP A 100 3.19 -14.55 -4.82
C TRP A 100 2.90 -14.21 -6.29
N LEU A 101 3.43 -13.09 -6.81
CA LEU A 101 3.28 -12.67 -8.20
C LEU A 101 3.77 -13.75 -9.18
N ARG A 102 4.91 -14.39 -8.88
CA ARG A 102 5.41 -15.51 -9.69
C ARG A 102 4.50 -16.73 -9.58
N SER A 103 4.01 -17.05 -8.37
CA SER A 103 3.12 -18.20 -8.14
C SER A 103 1.78 -18.09 -8.87
N VAL A 104 1.25 -16.88 -9.06
CA VAL A 104 0.00 -16.64 -9.79
C VAL A 104 0.20 -16.43 -11.29
N GLY A 105 1.45 -16.43 -11.78
CA GLY A 105 1.76 -16.17 -13.18
C GLY A 105 1.50 -14.73 -13.61
N ALA A 106 1.79 -13.75 -12.72
CA ALA A 106 1.68 -12.33 -13.04
C ALA A 106 2.63 -11.93 -14.18
N THR A 107 2.37 -10.77 -14.79
CA THR A 107 3.18 -10.25 -15.89
C THR A 107 4.61 -9.96 -15.44
N SER A 108 5.55 -9.97 -16.40
CA SER A 108 6.93 -9.55 -16.15
C SER A 108 7.01 -8.10 -15.64
N MET A 109 6.08 -7.23 -16.06
CA MET A 109 6.00 -5.84 -15.60
C MET A 109 5.60 -5.77 -14.12
N GLY A 110 4.60 -6.54 -13.69
CA GLY A 110 4.22 -6.64 -12.28
C GLY A 110 5.38 -7.11 -11.40
N VAL A 111 6.11 -8.14 -11.84
CA VAL A 111 7.30 -8.65 -11.13
C VAL A 111 8.43 -7.63 -11.11
N LEU A 112 8.68 -6.93 -12.22
CA LEU A 112 9.70 -5.85 -12.29
C LEU A 112 9.35 -4.71 -11.34
N GLY A 113 8.09 -4.26 -11.36
CA GLY A 113 7.59 -3.21 -10.47
C GLY A 113 7.74 -3.59 -9.00
N ALA A 114 7.49 -4.85 -8.63
CA ALA A 114 7.75 -5.35 -7.26
C ALA A 114 9.25 -5.46 -6.94
N SER A 115 10.08 -5.85 -7.91
CA SER A 115 11.54 -5.95 -7.76
C SER A 115 12.18 -4.59 -7.51
N CYS A 116 11.74 -3.54 -8.22
CA CYS A 116 12.17 -2.16 -7.95
C CYS A 116 11.87 -1.74 -6.50
N LYS A 117 10.70 -2.12 -5.97
CA LYS A 117 10.32 -1.83 -4.59
C LYS A 117 11.12 -2.63 -3.56
N LEU A 118 11.51 -3.87 -3.90
CA LEU A 118 12.43 -4.64 -3.06
C LEU A 118 13.81 -3.97 -2.98
N VAL A 119 14.36 -3.50 -4.11
CA VAL A 119 15.59 -2.71 -4.14
C VAL A 119 15.45 -1.43 -3.32
N ALA A 120 14.30 -0.74 -3.45
CA ALA A 120 13.99 0.42 -2.62
C ALA A 120 14.06 0.09 -1.13
N ALA A 121 13.44 -1.02 -0.69
CA ALA A 121 13.47 -1.44 0.70
C ALA A 121 14.90 -1.72 1.21
N ILE A 122 15.78 -2.30 0.40
CA ILE A 122 17.19 -2.49 0.77
C ILE A 122 17.86 -1.13 1.01
N LEU A 123 17.66 -0.16 0.11
CA LEU A 123 18.25 1.17 0.23
C LEU A 123 17.69 1.95 1.42
N PHE A 124 16.39 1.83 1.68
CA PHE A 124 15.75 2.44 2.85
C PHE A 124 16.29 1.90 4.16
N ASN A 125 16.60 0.60 4.27
CA ASN A 125 17.16 0.03 5.50
C ASN A 125 18.49 0.68 5.90
N LEU A 126 19.29 1.15 4.93
CA LEU A 126 20.60 1.73 5.22
C LEU A 126 20.52 3.00 6.06
N GLN A 127 19.54 3.88 5.84
CA GLN A 127 19.47 5.15 6.57
C GLN A 127 19.17 4.97 8.06
N PRO A 128 18.07 4.34 8.49
CA PRO A 128 17.75 4.23 9.91
C PRO A 128 18.73 3.29 10.63
N MET A 129 19.24 2.24 9.98
CA MET A 129 20.28 1.39 10.59
C MET A 129 21.56 2.18 10.86
N THR A 130 22.04 2.96 9.90
CA THR A 130 23.22 3.82 10.13
C THR A 130 22.92 4.94 11.13
N GLY A 131 21.69 5.46 11.17
CA GLY A 131 21.20 6.39 12.18
C GLY A 131 21.28 5.81 13.60
N THR A 132 20.89 4.54 13.80
CA THR A 132 21.02 3.87 15.12
C THR A 132 22.46 3.68 15.58
N MET A 133 23.42 3.60 14.64
CA MET A 133 24.84 3.51 14.98
C MET A 133 25.43 4.85 15.43
N ASN A 134 24.77 5.97 15.07
CA ASN A 134 25.19 7.34 15.37
C ASN A 134 26.66 7.64 15.01
N ASP A 135 27.16 7.02 13.93
CA ASP A 135 28.53 7.22 13.45
C ASP A 135 28.60 8.47 12.56
N PRO A 136 29.43 9.49 12.88
CA PRO A 136 29.58 10.69 12.06
C PRO A 136 29.97 10.41 10.60
N LEU A 137 30.74 9.34 10.33
CA LEU A 137 31.14 8.96 8.97
C LEU A 137 29.95 8.44 8.14
N LEU A 138 28.88 8.02 8.80
CA LEU A 138 27.65 7.51 8.19
C LEU A 138 26.49 8.51 8.29
N GLY A 139 26.76 9.78 8.65
CA GLY A 139 25.75 10.83 8.78
C GLY A 139 25.21 11.04 10.19
N GLY A 140 25.84 10.45 11.21
CA GLY A 140 25.40 10.52 12.61
C GLY A 140 23.99 9.95 12.79
N GLY A 141 23.21 10.52 13.72
CA GLY A 141 21.84 10.09 13.98
C GLY A 141 20.85 10.22 12.82
N ALA A 142 21.21 10.97 11.76
CA ALA A 142 20.38 11.13 10.56
C ALA A 142 20.62 10.03 9.48
N GLY A 143 21.72 9.29 9.60
CA GLY A 143 22.12 8.24 8.67
C GLY A 143 22.43 8.71 7.24
N LEU A 144 22.48 7.75 6.30
CA LEU A 144 22.85 7.99 4.92
C LEU A 144 21.73 8.66 4.08
N TRP A 145 21.86 9.96 3.81
CA TRP A 145 20.89 10.73 3.03
C TRP A 145 20.61 10.16 1.62
N TRP A 146 21.66 9.70 0.91
CA TRP A 146 21.56 9.31 -0.48
C TRP A 146 20.78 8.00 -0.64
N SER A 147 20.86 7.11 0.36
CA SER A 147 20.19 5.81 0.30
C SER A 147 18.68 5.99 0.43
N ASN A 148 18.24 6.93 1.26
CA ASN A 148 16.81 7.28 1.36
C ASN A 148 16.28 7.88 0.07
N THR A 149 17.01 8.84 -0.52
CA THR A 149 16.64 9.47 -1.80
C THR A 149 16.59 8.46 -2.94
N ALA A 150 17.57 7.56 -3.04
CA ALA A 150 17.58 6.50 -4.02
C ALA A 150 16.42 5.51 -3.76
N GLY A 151 16.22 5.11 -2.50
CA GLY A 151 15.13 4.23 -2.08
C GLY A 151 13.77 4.76 -2.50
N ILE A 152 13.44 6.01 -2.17
CA ILE A 152 12.13 6.58 -2.50
C ILE A 152 11.92 6.74 -4.00
N THR A 153 13.00 7.02 -4.75
CA THR A 153 12.95 7.05 -6.21
C THR A 153 12.64 5.68 -6.80
N PHE A 154 13.30 4.62 -6.33
CA PHE A 154 13.02 3.25 -6.76
C PHE A 154 11.61 2.79 -6.37
N PHE A 155 11.11 3.16 -5.19
CA PHE A 155 9.74 2.85 -4.78
C PHE A 155 8.74 3.55 -5.71
N HIS A 156 8.95 4.85 -5.95
CA HIS A 156 8.10 5.63 -6.85
C HIS A 156 8.08 5.06 -8.28
N VAL A 157 9.24 4.75 -8.85
CA VAL A 157 9.33 4.10 -10.18
C VAL A 157 8.65 2.74 -10.17
N GLY A 158 8.84 1.94 -9.11
CA GLY A 158 8.15 0.66 -8.96
C GLY A 158 6.63 0.81 -8.92
N ASN A 159 6.09 1.87 -8.31
CA ASN A 159 4.67 2.16 -8.30
C ASN A 159 4.17 2.59 -9.69
N ILE A 160 4.91 3.42 -10.42
CA ILE A 160 4.59 3.81 -11.81
C ILE A 160 4.50 2.57 -12.70
N ILE A 161 5.48 1.67 -12.61
CA ILE A 161 5.49 0.41 -13.38
C ILE A 161 4.25 -0.42 -13.07
N SER A 162 3.87 -0.54 -11.79
CA SER A 162 2.67 -1.29 -11.39
C SER A 162 1.36 -0.64 -11.84
N CYS A 163 1.25 0.69 -11.78
CA CYS A 163 0.09 1.41 -12.33
C CYS A 163 -0.02 1.23 -13.86
N LEU A 164 1.12 1.30 -14.56
CA LEU A 164 1.17 1.07 -16.00
C LEU A 164 0.81 -0.38 -16.35
N ASP A 165 1.28 -1.35 -15.56
CA ASP A 165 0.91 -2.75 -15.72
C ASP A 165 -0.59 -2.96 -15.57
N PHE A 166 -1.24 -2.40 -14.54
CA PHE A 166 -2.70 -2.50 -14.39
C PHE A 166 -3.48 -1.80 -15.51
N TYR A 167 -2.92 -0.73 -16.08
CA TYR A 167 -3.51 -0.03 -17.21
C TYR A 167 -3.45 -0.88 -18.49
N LEU A 168 -2.33 -1.57 -18.75
CA LEU A 168 -2.12 -2.38 -19.96
C LEU A 168 -2.68 -3.81 -19.83
N HIS A 169 -2.59 -4.38 -18.64
CA HIS A 169 -2.98 -5.75 -18.29
C HIS A 169 -3.92 -5.71 -17.09
N THR A 170 -5.17 -5.33 -17.35
CA THR A 170 -6.21 -5.24 -16.33
C THR A 170 -6.34 -6.57 -15.57
N ALA A 171 -6.34 -6.49 -14.23
CA ALA A 171 -6.35 -7.67 -13.38
C ALA A 171 -7.62 -8.53 -13.61
N PRO A 172 -7.53 -9.86 -13.53
CA PRO A 172 -8.70 -10.72 -13.66
C PRO A 172 -9.79 -10.33 -12.65
N GLY A 173 -11.03 -10.17 -13.15
CA GLY A 173 -12.18 -9.78 -12.33
C GLY A 173 -12.38 -8.27 -12.17
N ALA A 174 -11.42 -7.43 -12.60
CA ALA A 174 -11.61 -5.98 -12.69
C ALA A 174 -12.54 -5.62 -13.86
N ASP A 175 -13.25 -4.50 -13.72
CA ASP A 175 -14.23 -4.02 -14.70
C ASP A 175 -14.16 -2.49 -14.80
N THR A 176 -13.80 -1.99 -15.99
CA THR A 176 -13.64 -0.55 -16.27
C THR A 176 -14.96 0.21 -16.30
N ARG A 177 -16.10 -0.48 -16.39
CA ARG A 177 -17.45 0.12 -16.32
C ARG A 177 -17.94 0.29 -14.89
N LYS A 178 -17.28 -0.35 -13.93
CA LYS A 178 -17.62 -0.26 -12.50
C LYS A 178 -16.72 0.74 -11.78
N GLY A 179 -17.19 1.20 -10.62
CA GLY A 179 -16.45 2.18 -9.81
C GLY A 179 -15.17 1.62 -9.18
N TRP A 180 -14.37 2.52 -8.61
CA TRP A 180 -13.09 2.23 -7.96
C TRP A 180 -13.21 1.30 -6.74
N LEU A 181 -14.36 1.31 -6.07
CA LEU A 181 -14.66 0.49 -4.90
C LEU A 181 -15.25 -0.88 -5.24
N TYR A 182 -15.45 -1.19 -6.52
CA TYR A 182 -15.83 -2.53 -6.92
C TYR A 182 -14.71 -3.52 -6.57
N HIS A 183 -15.05 -4.71 -6.04
CA HIS A 183 -14.07 -5.65 -5.48
C HIS A 183 -12.91 -5.96 -6.42
N GLY A 184 -13.21 -6.26 -7.69
CA GLY A 184 -12.20 -6.56 -8.69
C GLY A 184 -11.29 -5.37 -9.03
N ASN A 185 -11.74 -4.14 -8.78
CA ASN A 185 -10.98 -2.91 -9.02
C ASN A 185 -10.13 -2.50 -7.80
N LEU A 186 -10.31 -3.12 -6.62
CA LEU A 186 -9.60 -2.75 -5.41
C LEU A 186 -8.06 -2.83 -5.52
N PRO A 187 -7.45 -3.85 -6.18
CA PRO A 187 -6.00 -3.86 -6.38
C PRO A 187 -5.50 -2.64 -7.17
N ILE A 188 -6.25 -2.24 -8.20
CA ILE A 188 -5.95 -1.05 -9.02
C ILE A 188 -6.06 0.20 -8.16
N THR A 189 -7.15 0.34 -7.41
CA THR A 189 -7.37 1.45 -6.47
C THR A 189 -6.24 1.54 -5.43
N GLY A 190 -5.89 0.44 -4.78
CA GLY A 190 -4.81 0.39 -3.79
C GLY A 190 -3.45 0.80 -4.39
N MET A 191 -3.17 0.38 -5.63
CA MET A 191 -1.95 0.78 -6.34
C MET A 191 -1.91 2.28 -6.65
N TRP A 192 -3.02 2.88 -7.06
CA TRP A 192 -3.09 4.34 -7.25
C TRP A 192 -2.91 5.11 -5.93
N VAL A 193 -3.47 4.60 -4.83
CA VAL A 193 -3.26 5.17 -3.50
C VAL A 193 -1.77 5.12 -3.13
N TYR A 194 -1.09 4.00 -3.36
CA TYR A 194 0.36 3.90 -3.18
C TYR A 194 1.17 4.83 -4.09
N GLN A 195 0.75 5.02 -5.35
CA GLN A 195 1.41 5.96 -6.27
C GLN A 195 1.28 7.40 -5.77
N LEU A 196 0.10 7.79 -5.29
CA LEU A 196 -0.11 9.10 -4.69
C LEU A 196 0.71 9.26 -3.41
N ALA A 197 0.79 8.22 -2.59
CA ALA A 197 1.61 8.21 -1.38
C ALA A 197 3.08 8.51 -1.69
N THR A 198 3.67 7.84 -2.69
CA THR A 198 5.07 8.04 -3.03
C THR A 198 5.34 9.40 -3.67
N TRP A 199 4.37 10.05 -4.32
CA TRP A 199 4.52 11.45 -4.73
C TRP A 199 4.78 12.38 -3.54
N PHE A 200 4.00 12.25 -2.47
CA PHE A 200 4.20 13.05 -1.25
C PHE A 200 5.53 12.72 -0.57
N LEU A 201 5.89 11.44 -0.48
CA LEU A 201 7.15 11.03 0.14
C LEU A 201 8.36 11.50 -0.67
N VAL A 202 8.35 11.39 -2.00
CA VAL A 202 9.38 11.96 -2.87
C VAL A 202 9.50 13.46 -2.62
N ALA A 203 8.39 14.20 -2.65
CA ALA A 203 8.40 15.64 -2.41
C ALA A 203 9.00 15.98 -1.04
N SER A 204 8.56 15.31 0.03
CA SER A 204 9.09 15.55 1.38
C SER A 204 10.59 15.28 1.47
N ASN A 205 11.05 14.18 0.88
CA ASN A 205 12.45 13.80 0.89
C ASN A 205 13.28 14.82 0.11
N TYR A 206 12.87 15.22 -1.08
CA TYR A 206 13.59 16.24 -1.86
C TYR A 206 13.66 17.60 -1.15
N MET A 207 12.60 17.98 -0.43
CA MET A 207 12.58 19.23 0.34
C MET A 207 13.54 19.18 1.54
N ALA A 208 13.56 18.07 2.29
CA ALA A 208 14.31 17.96 3.55
C ALA A 208 15.69 17.28 3.42
N CYS A 209 16.05 16.79 2.24
CA CYS A 209 17.30 16.07 2.03
C CYS A 209 18.52 16.99 2.17
N GLY A 210 19.42 16.64 3.09
CA GLY A 210 20.74 17.25 3.22
C GLY A 210 21.68 16.80 2.09
N TRP A 211 21.57 17.45 0.93
CA TRP A 211 22.34 17.09 -0.27
C TRP A 211 23.84 17.05 -0.02
N GLY A 212 24.51 15.96 -0.41
CA GLY A 212 25.94 15.80 -0.17
C GLY A 212 26.30 15.60 1.31
N GLY A 213 25.34 15.23 2.16
CA GLY A 213 25.54 15.00 3.60
C GLY A 213 25.51 16.29 4.42
N ASP A 214 25.12 17.41 3.81
CA ASP A 214 25.07 18.71 4.45
C ASP A 214 23.61 19.12 4.66
N VAL A 215 23.16 19.13 5.91
CA VAL A 215 21.79 19.51 6.30
C VAL A 215 21.45 20.96 5.94
N GLN A 216 22.45 21.84 5.80
CA GLN A 216 22.24 23.23 5.40
C GLN A 216 21.88 23.36 3.91
N LYS A 217 22.10 22.29 3.13
CA LYS A 217 21.71 22.24 1.71
C LYS A 217 20.29 21.73 1.49
N ALA A 218 19.55 21.40 2.55
CA ALA A 218 18.13 21.11 2.43
C ALA A 218 17.37 22.34 1.90
N LEU A 219 16.37 22.12 1.04
CA LEU A 219 15.54 23.21 0.50
C LEU A 219 14.66 23.82 1.60
N MET A 220 14.25 22.99 2.55
CA MET A 220 13.46 23.37 3.72
C MET A 220 13.91 22.59 4.95
N PRO A 221 13.83 23.19 6.14
CA PRO A 221 14.01 22.45 7.39
C PRO A 221 13.02 21.28 7.50
N THR A 222 13.43 20.16 8.06
CA THR A 222 12.57 18.97 8.25
C THR A 222 11.28 19.29 9.04
N ALA A 223 11.37 20.21 10.02
CA ALA A 223 10.23 20.64 10.83
C ALA A 223 9.26 21.60 10.10
N ALA A 224 9.58 22.03 8.88
CA ALA A 224 8.72 22.93 8.11
C ALA A 224 7.39 22.24 7.76
N ALA A 225 6.29 23.00 7.82
CA ALA A 225 4.95 22.48 7.59
C ALA A 225 4.78 21.71 6.26
N PRO A 226 5.33 22.14 5.11
CA PRO A 226 5.24 21.38 3.87
C PRO A 226 5.88 20.00 3.95
N VAL A 227 7.06 19.88 4.58
CA VAL A 227 7.75 18.59 4.78
C VAL A 227 6.91 17.68 5.65
N PHE A 228 6.46 18.19 6.80
CA PHE A 228 5.62 17.45 7.74
C PHE A 228 4.33 16.91 7.11
N ILE A 229 3.59 17.77 6.40
CA ILE A 229 2.35 17.40 5.73
C ILE A 229 2.61 16.30 4.70
N CYS A 230 3.63 16.45 3.87
CA CYS A 230 3.97 15.46 2.86
C CYS A 230 4.41 14.11 3.47
N GLN A 231 5.20 14.12 4.55
CA GLN A 231 5.59 12.90 5.27
C GLN A 231 4.37 12.16 5.83
N VAL A 232 3.52 12.86 6.59
CA VAL A 232 2.35 12.26 7.25
C VAL A 232 1.31 11.81 6.23
N LEU A 233 1.01 12.61 5.21
CA LEU A 233 0.09 12.20 4.14
C LEU A 233 0.64 11.01 3.36
N GLY A 234 1.93 11.02 3.03
CA GLY A 234 2.59 9.91 2.37
C GLY A 234 2.47 8.60 3.15
N ALA A 235 2.86 8.59 4.43
CA ALA A 235 2.76 7.40 5.28
C ALA A 235 1.31 6.96 5.50
N SER A 236 0.39 7.90 5.70
CA SER A 236 -1.04 7.60 5.89
C SER A 236 -1.67 6.98 4.63
N LEU A 237 -1.27 7.45 3.45
CA LEU A 237 -1.73 6.87 2.19
C LEU A 237 -1.11 5.49 1.93
N LEU A 238 0.14 5.23 2.33
CA LEU A 238 0.69 3.87 2.32
C LEU A 238 -0.14 2.94 3.22
N LEU A 239 -0.52 3.39 4.41
CA LEU A 239 -1.40 2.62 5.29
C LEU A 239 -2.77 2.36 4.63
N LEU A 240 -3.39 3.39 4.06
CA LEU A 240 -4.67 3.26 3.37
C LEU A 240 -4.59 2.26 2.20
N GLY A 241 -3.54 2.36 1.37
CA GLY A 241 -3.31 1.41 0.28
C GLY A 241 -3.20 -0.02 0.80
N SER A 242 -2.46 -0.24 1.90
CA SER A 242 -2.32 -1.55 2.55
C SER A 242 -3.67 -2.09 3.05
N VAL A 243 -4.50 -1.22 3.65
CA VAL A 243 -5.85 -1.57 4.09
C VAL A 243 -6.76 -1.92 2.92
N VAL A 244 -6.67 -1.22 1.78
CA VAL A 244 -7.45 -1.56 0.58
C VAL A 244 -7.10 -2.98 0.09
N TYR A 245 -5.83 -3.36 0.07
CA TYR A 245 -5.41 -4.73 -0.25
C TYR A 245 -5.90 -5.74 0.79
N ALA A 246 -5.87 -5.39 2.08
CA ALA A 246 -6.42 -6.24 3.14
C ALA A 246 -7.94 -6.46 2.98
N VAL A 247 -8.70 -5.42 2.62
CA VAL A 247 -10.14 -5.54 2.34
C VAL A 247 -10.39 -6.41 1.11
N TRP A 248 -9.61 -6.21 0.04
CA TRP A 248 -9.72 -7.01 -1.19
C TRP A 248 -9.54 -8.52 -0.93
N CYS A 249 -8.58 -8.90 -0.09
CA CYS A 249 -8.35 -10.29 0.26
C CYS A 249 -9.13 -10.76 1.51
N ASP A 250 -10.07 -9.96 2.04
CA ASP A 250 -10.81 -10.23 3.27
C ASP A 250 -9.87 -10.62 4.45
N GLY A 251 -8.77 -9.88 4.58
CA GLY A 251 -7.73 -10.08 5.60
C GLY A 251 -8.01 -9.42 6.94
N LEU A 252 -9.05 -8.57 7.03
CA LEU A 252 -9.48 -7.94 8.28
C LEU A 252 -10.46 -8.83 9.08
N ASN A 253 -11.13 -9.78 8.43
CA ASN A 253 -12.04 -10.71 9.07
C ASN A 253 -11.35 -12.07 9.27
N LEU A 254 -10.50 -12.17 10.29
CA LEU A 254 -9.80 -13.41 10.66
C LEU A 254 -10.69 -14.41 11.43
N GLN A 255 -12.00 -14.18 11.51
CA GLN A 255 -12.94 -15.09 12.17
C GLN A 255 -13.12 -16.36 11.31
N HIS A 256 -12.25 -17.33 11.58
CA HIS A 256 -12.35 -18.72 11.18
C HIS A 256 -12.36 -19.58 12.44
#